data_AF-A0A3P7LUL2-F1
#
_entry.id   AF-A0A3P7LUL2-F1
#
_cell.length_a   1.000
_cell.length_b   1.000
_cell.length_c   1.000
_cell.angle_alpha   90.00
_cell.angle_beta   90.00
_cell.angle_gamma   90.00
#
_symmetry.space_group_name_H-M   'P 1'
#
loop_
_entity.id
_entity.type
_entity.pdbx_description
1 polymer ?
#
loop_
_entity_poly.entity_id
_entity_poly.type
_entity_poly.pdbx_seq_one_letter_code
_entity_poly.pdbx_strand_id
1 'polypeptide(L)'
;IPGQENIEFSEVVTIDRVVKNALVLPTKTRPKKIAFIGSEGKEHMFLFKGQEDLHLDERIMQLLHICNLMLSDSASNRSWPPYTARHYAVTPLGTRSGLIQWVGGATPMFHIYRKWQLRQAQIKHSLERKSGVPATTAALDIDRPTDLFQKKMRGVFTEHVGYFYHMLV
;
A
#
# COMPACT_ATOMS: atom_id res chain seq x y z
N ILE A 1 8.35 5.33 -22.44
CA ILE A 1 7.53 4.78 -21.32
C ILE A 1 6.84 5.96 -20.65
N PRO A 2 5.59 5.87 -20.16
CA PRO A 2 4.96 6.98 -19.45
C PRO A 2 5.79 7.41 -18.23
N GLY A 3 5.89 8.72 -17.94
CA GLY A 3 6.64 9.23 -16.79
C GLY A 3 8.11 9.59 -17.04
N GLN A 4 8.47 9.95 -18.28
CA GLN A 4 9.84 10.31 -18.69
C GLN A 4 10.00 11.80 -19.04
N GLU A 5 9.14 12.66 -18.48
CA GLU A 5 9.09 14.10 -18.77
C GLU A 5 10.37 14.89 -18.42
N ASN A 6 11.25 14.32 -17.58
CA ASN A 6 12.48 14.97 -17.11
C ASN A 6 13.77 14.33 -17.68
N ILE A 7 13.68 13.56 -18.77
CA ILE A 7 14.81 12.86 -19.39
C ILE A 7 15.09 13.48 -20.77
N GLU A 8 16.37 13.60 -21.13
CA GLU A 8 16.79 14.03 -22.46
C GLU A 8 16.20 13.16 -23.56
N PHE A 9 15.79 13.75 -24.68
CA PHE A 9 15.10 13.01 -25.75
C PHE A 9 15.92 11.83 -26.29
N SER A 10 17.25 11.97 -26.35
CA SER A 10 18.17 10.91 -26.78
C SER A 10 18.20 9.70 -25.84
N GLU A 11 17.75 9.85 -24.60
CA GLU A 11 17.74 8.81 -23.57
C GLU A 11 16.33 8.26 -23.30
N VAL A 12 15.31 8.76 -24.00
CA VAL A 12 13.94 8.30 -23.83
C VAL A 12 13.82 6.83 -24.25
N VAL A 13 13.21 6.05 -23.36
CA VAL A 13 12.93 4.64 -23.60
C VAL A 13 11.61 4.54 -24.34
N THR A 14 11.63 3.98 -25.54
CA THR A 14 10.40 3.76 -26.32
C THR A 14 9.72 2.46 -25.88
N ILE A 15 8.44 2.29 -26.22
CA ILE A 15 7.72 1.04 -25.97
C ILE A 15 8.07 0.07 -27.10
N ASP A 16 8.70 -1.05 -26.78
CA ASP A 16 8.89 -2.18 -27.70
C ASP A 16 7.57 -2.96 -27.85
N ARG A 17 6.98 -3.37 -26.72
CA ARG A 17 5.69 -4.09 -26.71
C ARG A 17 4.94 -3.98 -25.39
N VAL A 18 3.67 -4.34 -25.43
CA VAL A 18 2.81 -4.48 -24.25
C VAL A 18 2.71 -5.97 -23.87
N VAL A 19 2.80 -6.29 -22.58
CA VAL A 19 2.59 -7.66 -22.09
C VAL A 19 1.12 -8.04 -22.28
N LYS A 20 0.88 -9.22 -22.88
CA LYS A 20 -0.47 -9.68 -23.28
C LYS A 20 -1.44 -9.87 -22.10
N ASN A 21 -0.91 -10.23 -20.94
CA ASN A 21 -1.70 -10.54 -19.76
C ASN A 21 -1.67 -9.38 -18.76
N ALA A 22 -2.83 -9.01 -18.24
CA ALA A 22 -2.98 -8.05 -17.16
C ALA A 22 -3.52 -8.74 -15.90
N LEU A 23 -2.94 -8.43 -14.74
CA LEU A 23 -3.41 -8.95 -13.46
C LEU A 23 -4.47 -8.00 -12.89
N VAL A 24 -5.67 -8.50 -12.62
CA VAL A 24 -6.72 -7.73 -11.93
C VAL A 24 -6.56 -7.89 -10.43
N LEU A 25 -6.36 -6.78 -9.71
CA LEU A 25 -6.19 -6.84 -8.26
C LEU A 25 -7.55 -7.05 -7.56
N PRO A 26 -7.64 -7.92 -6.53
CA PRO A 26 -8.88 -8.25 -5.85
C PRO A 26 -9.26 -7.18 -4.81
N THR A 27 -9.49 -5.95 -5.27
CA THR A 27 -9.95 -4.82 -4.45
C THR A 27 -11.26 -4.24 -4.99
N LYS A 28 -11.90 -3.34 -4.23
CA LYS A 28 -13.18 -2.72 -4.61
C LYS A 28 -13.16 -2.11 -6.02
N THR A 29 -12.07 -1.44 -6.38
CA THR A 29 -11.93 -0.75 -7.67
C THR A 29 -11.35 -1.63 -8.77
N ARG A 30 -10.96 -2.88 -8.46
CA ARG A 30 -10.43 -3.89 -9.40
C ARG A 30 -9.42 -3.34 -10.42
N PRO A 31 -8.40 -2.59 -10.00
CA PRO A 31 -7.45 -1.98 -10.91
C PRO A 31 -6.60 -3.05 -11.61
N LYS A 32 -6.12 -2.74 -12.81
CA LYS A 32 -5.39 -3.70 -13.66
C LYS A 32 -3.89 -3.40 -13.60
N LYS A 33 -3.09 -4.34 -13.12
CA LYS A 33 -1.63 -4.28 -13.25
C LYS A 33 -1.26 -4.70 -14.67
N ILE A 34 -0.72 -3.76 -15.43
CA ILE A 34 -0.24 -3.92 -16.80
C ILE A 34 1.28 -3.75 -16.84
N ALA A 35 1.92 -4.25 -17.88
CA ALA A 35 3.36 -4.14 -18.06
C ALA A 35 3.72 -3.79 -19.50
N PHE A 36 4.68 -2.90 -19.67
CA PHE A 36 5.29 -2.53 -20.94
C PHE A 36 6.72 -3.06 -20.97
N ILE A 37 7.18 -3.52 -22.12
CA ILE A 37 8.58 -3.81 -22.38
C ILE A 37 9.14 -2.60 -23.12
N GLY A 38 10.18 -1.99 -22.56
CA GLY A 38 10.87 -0.88 -23.21
C GLY A 38 11.85 -1.34 -24.28
N SER A 39 12.36 -0.40 -25.09
CA SER A 39 13.37 -0.66 -26.13
C SER A 39 14.68 -1.25 -25.60
N GLU A 40 14.95 -1.12 -24.31
CA GLU A 40 16.06 -1.72 -23.57
C GLU A 40 15.75 -3.15 -23.05
N GLY A 41 14.56 -3.68 -23.36
CA GLY A 41 14.12 -5.03 -22.97
C GLY A 41 13.67 -5.16 -21.51
N LYS A 42 13.65 -4.08 -20.73
CA LYS A 42 13.20 -4.08 -19.33
C LYS A 42 11.68 -3.97 -19.23
N GLU A 43 11.13 -4.59 -18.20
CA GLU A 43 9.71 -4.53 -17.88
C GLU A 43 9.38 -3.33 -16.98
N HIS A 44 8.44 -2.51 -17.43
CA HIS A 44 7.91 -1.34 -16.73
C HIS A 44 6.45 -1.59 -16.36
N MET A 45 6.18 -1.75 -15.07
CA MET A 45 4.86 -2.08 -14.55
C MET A 45 4.06 -0.84 -14.18
N PHE A 46 2.77 -0.84 -14.50
CA PHE A 46 1.82 0.22 -14.16
C PHE A 46 0.52 -0.37 -13.63
N LEU A 47 -0.15 0.38 -12.78
CA LEU A 47 -1.51 0.16 -12.36
C LEU A 47 -2.43 1.05 -13.19
N PHE A 48 -3.27 0.42 -14.01
CA PHE A 48 -4.37 1.10 -14.68
C PHE A 48 -5.55 1.26 -13.73
N LYS A 49 -5.93 2.52 -13.51
CA LYS A 49 -7.16 2.91 -12.82
C LYS A 49 -8.20 3.35 -13.85
N GLY A 50 -9.34 2.69 -13.85
CA GLY A 50 -10.52 3.11 -14.61
C GLY A 50 -11.58 3.64 -13.66
N GLN A 51 -12.31 4.67 -14.07
CA GLN A 51 -13.35 5.37 -13.30
C GLN A 51 -12.82 6.27 -12.15
N GLU A 52 -11.52 6.58 -12.16
CA GLU A 52 -10.88 7.50 -11.22
C GLU A 52 -10.27 8.66 -12.00
N ASP A 53 -10.40 9.87 -11.47
CA ASP A 53 -9.70 11.06 -11.98
C ASP A 53 -8.32 11.14 -11.30
N LEU A 54 -7.26 11.06 -12.09
CA LEU A 54 -5.87 11.05 -11.61
C LEU A 54 -5.15 12.39 -11.79
N HIS A 55 -5.83 13.45 -12.23
CA HIS A 55 -5.18 14.75 -12.44
C HIS A 55 -4.64 15.33 -11.12
N LEU A 56 -5.39 15.17 -10.01
CA LEU A 56 -4.91 15.64 -8.71
C LEU A 56 -3.63 14.89 -8.28
N ASP A 57 -3.60 13.57 -8.47
CA ASP A 57 -2.45 12.74 -8.13
C ASP A 57 -1.22 13.12 -8.97
N GLU A 58 -1.40 13.39 -10.26
CA GLU A 58 -0.35 13.91 -11.15
C GLU A 58 0.24 15.22 -10.59
N ARG A 59 -0.62 16.18 -10.19
CA ARG A 59 -0.14 17.47 -9.63
C ARG A 59 0.60 17.31 -8.32
N ILE A 60 0.18 16.36 -7.48
CA ILE A 60 0.92 16.06 -6.24
C ILE A 60 2.30 15.47 -6.56
N MET A 61 2.40 14.56 -7.54
CA MET A 61 3.71 14.01 -7.95
C MET A 61 4.63 15.07 -8.54
N GLN A 62 4.09 16.01 -9.33
CA GLN A 62 4.85 17.17 -9.82
C GLN A 62 5.33 18.08 -8.69
N LEU A 63 4.49 18.37 -7.71
CA LEU A 63 4.88 19.14 -6.53
C LEU A 63 6.03 18.46 -5.77
N LEU A 64 5.93 17.15 -5.52
CA LEU A 64 6.99 16.39 -4.86
C LEU A 64 8.30 16.42 -5.67
N HIS A 65 8.21 16.37 -7.00
CA HIS A 65 9.38 16.52 -7.86
C HIS A 65 10.06 17.88 -7.65
N ILE A 66 9.31 18.99 -7.69
CA ILE A 66 9.83 20.34 -7.44
C ILE A 66 10.46 20.45 -6.05
N CYS A 67 9.80 19.92 -5.01
CA CYS A 67 10.35 19.90 -3.66
C CYS A 67 11.69 19.16 -3.59
N ASN A 68 11.83 18.03 -4.31
CA ASN A 68 13.08 17.29 -4.37
C ASN A 68 14.21 18.09 -5.05
N LEU A 69 13.90 18.82 -6.12
CA LEU A 69 14.87 19.71 -6.78
C LEU A 69 15.39 20.77 -5.80
N MET A 70 14.48 21.44 -5.09
CA MET A 70 14.84 22.45 -4.07
C MET A 70 15.69 21.86 -2.93
N LEU A 71 15.36 20.64 -2.49
CA LEU A 71 16.10 19.96 -1.42
C LEU A 71 17.50 19.51 -1.87
N SER A 72 17.66 19.11 -3.14
CA SER A 72 18.93 18.65 -3.68
C SER A 72 19.99 19.75 -3.78
N ASP A 73 19.59 20.98 -4.12
CA ASP A 73 20.50 22.12 -4.25
C ASP A 73 21.16 22.50 -2.90
N SER A 74 20.44 22.25 -1.80
CA SER A 74 20.92 22.47 -0.43
C SER A 74 21.87 21.36 0.11
N ALA A 75 22.15 20.32 -0.68
CA ALA A 75 22.80 19.09 -0.21
C ALA A 75 24.30 18.98 -0.57
N SER A 76 24.88 19.94 -1.29
CA SER A 76 26.26 19.87 -1.84
C SER A 76 27.40 19.71 -0.82
N ASN A 77 27.12 19.89 0.49
CA ASN A 77 28.12 19.81 1.57
C ASN A 77 27.75 18.85 2.71
N ARG A 78 26.89 17.83 2.47
CA ARG A 78 26.37 16.96 3.55
C ARG A 78 27.07 15.60 3.66
N SER A 79 27.30 15.18 4.91
CA SER A 79 27.75 13.82 5.30
C SER A 79 26.62 12.78 5.26
N TRP A 80 25.36 13.21 5.20
CA TRP A 80 24.18 12.36 5.21
C TRP A 80 23.57 12.21 3.81
N PRO A 81 22.83 11.12 3.54
CA PRO A 81 22.12 10.93 2.28
C PRO A 81 21.19 12.11 1.95
N PRO A 82 20.98 12.43 0.66
CA PRO A 82 20.10 13.52 0.26
C PRO A 82 18.67 13.26 0.73
N TYR A 83 18.00 14.31 1.22
CA TYR A 83 16.58 14.23 1.53
C TYR A 83 15.81 14.13 0.23
N THR A 84 15.08 13.03 0.06
CA THR A 84 14.23 12.81 -1.10
C THR A 84 12.90 12.22 -0.69
N ALA A 85 11.83 12.85 -1.15
CA ALA A 85 10.49 12.28 -1.17
C ALA A 85 10.36 11.42 -2.42
N ARG A 86 10.33 10.09 -2.23
CA ARG A 86 10.08 9.17 -3.35
C ARG A 86 8.73 9.49 -3.99
N HIS A 87 8.75 9.74 -5.29
CA HIS A 87 7.57 9.97 -6.12
C HIS A 87 7.57 8.93 -7.26
N TYR A 88 6.44 8.80 -7.93
CA TYR A 88 6.22 7.83 -9.00
C TYR A 88 5.43 8.48 -10.13
N ALA A 89 5.54 7.95 -11.34
CA ALA A 89 4.84 8.51 -12.49
C ALA A 89 3.33 8.30 -12.40
N VAL A 90 2.56 9.34 -12.73
CA VAL A 90 1.12 9.30 -12.90
C VAL A 90 0.79 9.91 -14.25
N THR A 91 0.12 9.16 -15.12
CA THR A 91 -0.21 9.59 -16.48
C THR A 91 -1.72 9.50 -16.68
N PRO A 92 -2.45 10.62 -16.56
CA PRO A 92 -3.85 10.69 -16.95
C PRO A 92 -4.00 10.33 -18.45
N LEU A 93 -4.95 9.46 -18.77
CA LEU A 93 -5.30 9.08 -20.15
C LEU A 93 -6.62 9.72 -20.61
N GLY A 94 -7.30 10.42 -19.71
CA GLY A 94 -8.57 11.09 -19.92
C GLY A 94 -9.14 11.58 -18.58
N THR A 95 -10.40 12.03 -18.57
CA THR A 95 -11.03 12.59 -17.36
C THR A 95 -11.28 11.57 -16.25
N ARG A 96 -11.31 10.27 -16.58
CA ARG A 96 -11.69 9.20 -15.64
C ARG A 96 -10.85 7.93 -15.79
N SER A 97 -9.63 8.08 -16.30
CA SER A 97 -8.72 6.94 -16.43
C SER A 97 -7.28 7.40 -16.48
N GLY A 98 -6.38 6.55 -16.01
CA GLY A 98 -4.95 6.75 -16.23
C GLY A 98 -4.09 5.63 -15.67
N LEU A 99 -2.78 5.86 -15.73
CA LEU A 99 -1.74 4.94 -15.30
C LEU A 99 -1.03 5.50 -14.07
N ILE A 100 -0.75 4.63 -13.11
CA ILE A 100 0.10 4.92 -11.96
C ILE A 100 1.27 3.94 -12.01
N GLN A 101 2.49 4.42 -11.96
CA GLN A 101 3.67 3.55 -11.96
C GLN A 101 3.65 2.61 -10.75
N TRP A 102 3.96 1.33 -11.01
CA TRP A 102 4.05 0.34 -9.95
C TRP A 102 5.37 0.49 -9.20
N VAL A 103 5.27 0.70 -7.88
CA VAL A 103 6.45 0.79 -7.01
C VAL A 103 6.82 -0.60 -6.51
N GLY A 104 7.98 -1.11 -6.94
CA GLY A 104 8.56 -2.34 -6.44
C GLY A 104 9.21 -2.17 -5.06
N GLY A 105 9.30 -3.26 -4.29
CA GLY A 105 10.04 -3.30 -3.01
C GLY A 105 9.35 -2.62 -1.82
N ALA A 106 8.19 -2.00 -2.00
CA ALA A 106 7.41 -1.45 -0.90
C ALA A 106 6.64 -2.56 -0.16
N THR A 107 6.76 -2.60 1.16
CA THR A 107 5.95 -3.49 2.02
C THR A 107 4.90 -2.66 2.75
N PRO A 108 3.59 -2.91 2.54
CA PRO A 108 2.54 -2.19 3.26
C PRO A 108 2.64 -2.41 4.77
N MET A 109 2.46 -1.35 5.57
CA MET A 109 2.53 -1.43 7.03
C MET A 109 1.53 -2.45 7.62
N PHE A 110 0.33 -2.52 7.05
CA PHE A 110 -0.70 -3.49 7.46
C PHE A 110 -0.24 -4.95 7.29
N HIS A 111 0.60 -5.24 6.30
CA HIS A 111 1.17 -6.58 6.12
C HIS A 111 2.08 -6.98 7.28
N ILE A 112 2.87 -6.04 7.79
CA ILE A 112 3.74 -6.26 8.97
C ILE A 112 2.88 -6.55 10.19
N TYR A 113 1.86 -5.72 10.43
CA TYR A 113 0.91 -5.91 11.53
C TYR A 113 0.21 -7.28 11.47
N ARG A 114 -0.30 -7.66 10.29
CA ARG A 114 -0.99 -8.94 10.10
C ARG A 114 -0.07 -10.14 10.32
N LYS A 115 1.19 -10.07 9.87
CA LYS A 115 2.20 -11.11 10.16
C LYS A 115 2.46 -11.26 11.65
N TRP A 116 2.55 -10.14 12.38
CA TRP A 116 2.68 -10.17 13.83
C TRP A 116 1.46 -10.82 14.51
N GLN A 117 0.23 -10.47 14.11
CA GLN A 117 -0.99 -11.10 14.65
C GLN A 117 -1.02 -12.62 14.42
N LEU A 118 -0.65 -13.07 13.22
CA LEU A 118 -0.53 -14.50 12.88
C LEU A 118 0.44 -15.22 13.83
N ARG A 119 1.61 -14.61 14.07
CA ARG A 119 2.61 -15.16 14.99
C ARG A 119 2.08 -15.24 16.42
N GLN A 120 1.36 -14.24 16.90
CA GLN A 120 0.76 -14.26 18.24
C GLN A 120 -0.30 -15.36 18.38
N ALA A 121 -1.17 -15.52 17.38
CA ALA A 121 -2.17 -16.59 17.36
C ALA A 121 -1.52 -17.98 17.38
N GLN A 122 -0.43 -18.18 16.62
CA GLN A 122 0.33 -19.43 16.61
C GLN A 122 0.95 -19.75 17.97
N ILE A 123 1.55 -18.75 18.64
CA ILE A 123 2.13 -18.92 19.97
C ILE A 123 1.04 -19.32 20.97
N LYS A 124 -0.10 -18.62 20.97
CA LYS A 124 -1.23 -18.94 21.85
C LYS A 124 -1.73 -20.38 21.64
N HIS A 125 -1.94 -20.78 20.37
CA HIS A 125 -2.37 -22.13 20.02
C HIS A 125 -1.32 -23.21 20.39
N SER A 126 -0.03 -22.86 20.38
CA SER A 126 1.04 -23.77 20.82
C SER A 126 1.05 -23.99 22.34
N LEU A 127 0.70 -22.95 23.12
CA LEU A 127 0.58 -23.03 24.57
C LEU A 127 -0.66 -23.84 24.99
N GLU A 128 -1.80 -23.61 24.34
CA GLU A 128 -3.06 -24.33 24.61
C GLU A 128 -2.96 -25.83 24.32
N ARG A 129 -2.21 -26.23 23.29
CA ARG A 129 -1.92 -27.65 23.02
C ARG A 129 -1.04 -28.30 24.09
N LYS A 130 -0.13 -27.56 24.73
CA LYS A 130 0.69 -28.08 25.84
C LYS A 130 -0.12 -28.26 27.13
N SER A 131 -1.21 -27.51 27.31
CA SER A 131 -2.10 -27.64 28.47
C SER A 131 -3.19 -28.73 28.32
N GLY A 132 -3.14 -29.55 27.26
CA GLY A 132 -4.05 -30.68 27.10
C GLY A 132 -5.48 -30.32 26.66
N VAL A 133 -5.72 -29.09 26.19
CA VAL A 133 -7.02 -28.69 25.65
C VAL A 133 -7.20 -29.32 24.27
N PRO A 134 -8.33 -29.99 23.96
CA PRO A 134 -8.54 -30.61 22.66
C PRO A 134 -8.47 -29.55 21.57
N ALA A 135 -7.66 -29.81 20.55
CA ALA A 135 -7.51 -28.93 19.40
C ALA A 135 -8.84 -28.88 18.64
N THR A 136 -9.61 -27.81 18.81
CA THR A 136 -10.63 -27.47 17.85
C THR A 136 -9.93 -27.16 16.52
N THR A 137 -10.42 -27.76 15.44
CA THR A 137 -9.94 -27.59 14.05
C THR A 137 -10.23 -26.19 13.50
N ALA A 138 -10.22 -25.17 14.36
CA ALA A 138 -10.37 -23.79 13.96
C ALA A 138 -9.04 -23.34 13.36
N ALA A 139 -9.07 -22.95 12.09
CA ALA A 139 -8.02 -22.14 11.50
C ALA A 139 -7.70 -20.97 12.46
N LEU A 140 -6.45 -20.48 12.45
CA LEU A 140 -6.03 -19.34 13.26
C LEU A 140 -6.92 -18.12 12.93
N ASP A 141 -8.01 -17.96 13.69
CA ASP A 141 -9.02 -16.97 13.41
C ASP A 141 -8.52 -15.64 13.96
N ILE A 142 -8.06 -14.78 13.05
CA ILE A 142 -7.59 -13.45 13.40
C ILE A 142 -8.72 -12.50 13.11
N ASP A 143 -9.28 -11.97 14.18
CA ASP A 143 -10.29 -10.93 14.16
C ASP A 143 -9.86 -9.79 13.21
N ARG A 144 -10.82 -9.30 12.41
CA ARG A 144 -10.58 -8.13 11.56
C ARG A 144 -10.40 -6.90 12.47
N PRO A 145 -9.74 -5.83 12.00
CA PRO A 145 -9.55 -4.63 12.79
C PRO A 145 -10.86 -4.07 13.39
N THR A 146 -11.95 -4.11 12.62
CA THR A 146 -13.28 -3.70 13.08
C THR A 146 -13.79 -4.56 14.24
N ASP A 147 -13.63 -5.89 14.14
CA ASP A 147 -14.11 -6.83 15.16
C ASP A 147 -13.32 -6.66 16.46
N LEU A 148 -11.99 -6.50 16.37
CA LEU A 148 -11.11 -6.19 17.50
C LEU A 148 -11.51 -4.90 18.20
N PHE A 149 -11.75 -3.84 17.43
CA PHE A 149 -12.18 -2.56 17.96
C PHE A 149 -13.51 -2.68 18.69
N GLN A 150 -14.52 -3.27 18.05
CA GLN A 150 -15.84 -3.43 18.65
C GLN A 150 -15.81 -4.31 19.90
N LYS A 151 -15.02 -5.38 19.92
CA LYS A 151 -14.85 -6.24 21.10
C LYS A 151 -14.30 -5.48 22.29
N LYS A 152 -13.26 -4.65 22.08
CA LYS A 152 -12.71 -3.78 23.13
C LYS A 152 -13.72 -2.75 23.60
N MET A 153 -14.40 -2.07 22.67
CA MET A 153 -15.40 -1.06 23.02
C MET A 153 -16.54 -1.67 23.84
N ARG A 154 -17.08 -2.82 23.42
CA ARG A 154 -18.13 -3.53 24.18
C ARG A 154 -17.66 -3.89 25.59
N GLY A 155 -16.45 -4.40 25.75
CA GLY A 155 -15.90 -4.71 27.08
C GLY A 155 -15.92 -3.49 28.02
N VAL A 156 -15.39 -2.36 27.53
CA VAL A 156 -15.34 -1.10 28.30
C VAL A 156 -16.75 -0.60 28.65
N PHE A 157 -17.68 -0.59 27.68
CA PHE A 157 -19.04 -0.12 27.93
C PHE A 157 -19.81 -1.03 28.88
N THR A 158 -19.60 -2.34 28.84
CA THR A 158 -20.30 -3.28 29.73
C THR A 158 -19.82 -3.12 31.17
N GLU A 159 -18.52 -2.88 31.38
CA GLU A 159 -17.97 -2.56 32.71
C GLU A 159 -18.59 -1.26 33.25
N HIS A 160 -18.63 -0.17 32.46
CA HIS A 160 -19.09 1.14 32.96
C HIS A 160 -20.60 1.26 33.14
N VAL A 161 -21.42 0.56 32.35
CA VAL A 161 -22.88 0.53 32.55
C VAL A 161 -23.26 -0.29 33.78
N GLY A 162 -22.49 -1.35 34.11
CA GLY A 162 -22.64 -2.09 35.36
C GLY A 162 -22.37 -1.25 36.60
N TYR A 163 -21.33 -0.41 36.57
CA TYR A 163 -21.02 0.52 37.67
C TYR A 163 -22.09 1.60 37.88
N PHE A 164 -22.75 2.08 36.81
CA PHE A 164 -23.83 3.06 36.93
C PHE A 164 -25.08 2.49 37.58
N TYR A 165 -25.44 1.23 37.29
CA TYR A 165 -26.57 0.55 37.95
C TYR A 165 -26.27 0.23 39.42
N HIS A 166 -25.03 -0.10 39.77
CA HIS A 166 -24.65 -0.42 41.15
C HIS A 166 -24.45 0.81 42.06
N MET A 167 -24.32 2.01 41.49
CA MET A 167 -24.16 3.27 42.22
C MET A 167 -25.49 4.05 42.39
N LEU A 168 -26.54 3.64 41.66
CA LEU A 168 -27.88 4.23 41.72
C LEU A 168 -28.90 3.37 42.49
N VAL A 169 -28.49 2.22 43.04
CA VAL A 169 -29.30 1.33 43.89
C VAL A 169 -28.65 1.22 45.26
#